data_AF-A0A6G1AVM9-F1
#
_entry.id   AF-A0A6G1AVM9-F1
#
_cell.length_a   1.000
_cell.length_b   1.000
_cell.length_c   1.000
_cell.angle_alpha   90.00
_cell.angle_beta   90.00
_cell.angle_gamma   90.00
#
_symmetry.space_group_name_H-M   'P 1'
#
loop_
_entity.id
_entity.type
_entity.pdbx_description
1 polymer ?
#
loop_
_entity_poly.entity_id
_entity_poly.type
_entity_poly.pdbx_seq_one_letter_code
_entity_poly.pdbx_strand_id
1 'polypeptide(L)'
;IKIIGGLEKGMEDIREAIVTKTMELKNSCDEFKNAINEVHDKIEASNAQTEEAERIIGELEDTIIEKEEAKYKRNKPIQEHKRRVRELSITVKWNNICVIGIPVEEERGKGAEGVLEQIIAENFPNRGKETDIEIQEAQRTPLRCNLNQSSA
;
A
#
# COMPACT_ATOMS: atom_id res chain seq x y z
N ILE A 1 71.69 -65.38 9.94
CA ILE A 1 71.94 -64.24 9.01
C ILE A 1 70.69 -63.91 8.16
N LYS A 2 70.08 -64.86 7.44
CA LYS A 2 68.92 -64.59 6.55
C LYS A 2 67.66 -64.01 7.23
N ILE A 3 67.37 -64.38 8.48
CA ILE A 3 66.19 -63.90 9.23
C ILE A 3 66.34 -62.43 9.67
N ILE A 4 67.54 -62.03 10.09
CA ILE A 4 67.83 -60.65 10.56
C ILE A 4 67.67 -59.65 9.40
N GLY A 5 68.23 -59.95 8.22
CA GLY A 5 68.09 -59.07 7.05
C GLY A 5 66.65 -58.95 6.54
N GLY A 6 65.80 -59.98 6.73
CA GLY A 6 64.38 -59.90 6.42
C GLY A 6 63.61 -58.96 7.36
N LEU A 7 63.97 -58.97 8.65
CA LEU A 7 63.40 -58.06 9.64
C LEU A 7 63.85 -56.61 9.40
N GLU A 8 65.12 -56.39 9.09
CA GLU A 8 65.66 -55.06 8.75
C GLU A 8 64.93 -54.45 7.55
N LYS A 9 64.73 -55.23 6.48
CA LYS A 9 63.97 -54.78 5.32
C LYS A 9 62.51 -54.45 5.66
N GLY A 10 61.83 -55.32 6.43
CA GLY A 10 60.46 -55.07 6.85
C GLY A 10 60.31 -53.82 7.73
N MET A 11 61.28 -53.55 8.60
CA MET A 11 61.30 -52.31 9.39
C MET A 11 61.50 -51.07 8.52
N GLU A 12 62.35 -51.17 7.50
CA GLU A 12 62.58 -50.08 6.55
C GLU A 12 61.31 -49.78 5.71
N ASP A 13 60.68 -50.83 5.16
CA ASP A 13 59.43 -50.69 4.39
C ASP A 13 58.30 -50.05 5.25
N ILE A 14 58.20 -50.44 6.53
CA ILE A 14 57.25 -49.85 7.48
C ILE A 14 57.59 -48.39 7.77
N ARG A 15 58.88 -48.07 7.94
CA ARG A 15 59.36 -46.69 8.20
C ARG A 15 59.01 -45.79 7.02
N GLU A 16 59.30 -46.19 5.79
CA GLU A 16 58.97 -45.43 4.59
C GLU A 16 57.45 -45.23 4.45
N ALA A 17 56.65 -46.26 4.73
CA ALA A 17 55.18 -46.16 4.71
C ALA A 17 54.64 -45.18 5.77
N ILE A 18 55.22 -45.16 6.98
CA ILE A 18 54.84 -44.21 8.04
C ILE A 18 55.21 -42.79 7.65
N VAL A 19 56.42 -42.56 7.14
CA VAL A 19 56.88 -41.22 6.71
C VAL A 19 55.98 -40.68 5.60
N THR A 20 55.68 -41.51 4.60
CA THR A 20 54.82 -41.13 3.46
C THR A 20 53.42 -40.72 3.94
N LYS A 21 52.76 -41.57 4.75
CA LYS A 21 51.44 -41.24 5.32
C LYS A 21 51.46 -40.01 6.22
N THR A 22 52.56 -39.80 6.96
CA THR A 22 52.72 -38.62 7.82
C THR A 22 52.82 -37.34 6.98
N MET A 23 53.54 -37.37 5.86
CA MET A 23 53.62 -36.24 4.93
C MET A 23 52.25 -35.94 4.29
N GLU A 24 51.52 -36.97 3.85
CA GLU A 24 50.16 -36.82 3.30
C GLU A 24 49.20 -36.19 4.30
N LEU A 25 49.17 -36.69 5.54
CA LEU A 25 48.34 -36.14 6.62
C LEU A 25 48.70 -34.69 6.92
N LYS A 26 50.00 -34.34 6.92
CA LYS A 26 50.44 -32.97 7.14
C LYS A 26 49.94 -32.03 6.05
N ASN A 27 50.10 -32.41 4.78
CA ASN A 27 49.63 -31.61 3.65
C ASN A 27 48.10 -31.41 3.72
N SER A 28 47.36 -32.47 4.03
CA SER A 28 45.92 -32.39 4.22
C SER A 28 45.54 -31.45 5.38
N CYS A 29 46.25 -31.51 6.51
CA CYS A 29 46.05 -30.57 7.62
C CYS A 29 46.31 -29.11 7.22
N ASP A 30 47.33 -28.82 6.42
CA ASP A 30 47.64 -27.48 5.94
C ASP A 30 46.54 -26.95 4.98
N GLU A 31 46.03 -27.82 4.09
CA GLU A 31 44.88 -27.50 3.24
C GLU A 31 43.62 -27.19 4.04
N PHE A 32 43.30 -28.03 5.04
CA PHE A 32 42.16 -27.79 5.93
C PHE A 32 42.31 -26.47 6.70
N LYS A 33 43.51 -26.16 7.19
CA LYS A 33 43.77 -24.91 7.89
C LYS A 33 43.53 -23.69 7.00
N ASN A 34 43.97 -23.74 5.74
CA ASN A 34 43.73 -22.66 4.79
C ASN A 34 42.24 -22.50 4.48
N ALA A 35 41.52 -23.60 4.29
CA ALA A 35 40.07 -23.57 4.06
C ALA A 35 39.31 -23.00 5.26
N ILE A 36 39.71 -23.34 6.49
CA ILE A 36 39.11 -22.79 7.71
C ILE A 36 39.30 -21.27 7.78
N ASN A 37 40.50 -20.77 7.47
CA ASN A 37 40.76 -19.33 7.47
C ASN A 37 39.92 -18.60 6.41
N GLU A 38 39.80 -19.15 5.20
CA GLU A 38 38.98 -18.55 4.15
C GLU A 38 37.50 -18.50 4.56
N VAL A 39 36.99 -19.54 5.21
CA VAL A 39 35.62 -19.55 5.75
C VAL A 39 35.46 -18.52 6.85
N HIS A 40 36.44 -18.39 7.75
CA HIS A 40 36.43 -17.40 8.82
C HIS A 40 36.32 -15.97 8.26
N ASP A 41 37.16 -15.62 7.30
CA ASP A 41 37.16 -14.27 6.69
C ASP A 41 35.82 -13.96 5.99
N LYS A 42 35.21 -14.95 5.34
CA LYS A 42 33.88 -14.82 4.72
C LYS A 42 32.78 -14.62 5.77
N ILE A 43 32.86 -15.31 6.91
CA ILE A 43 31.91 -15.13 8.02
C ILE A 43 32.03 -13.71 8.58
N GLU A 44 33.25 -13.23 8.80
CA GLU A 44 33.50 -11.89 9.32
C GLU A 44 32.95 -10.81 8.37
N ALA A 45 33.21 -10.95 7.06
CA ALA A 45 32.65 -10.07 6.04
C ALA A 45 31.11 -10.12 6.00
N SER A 46 30.52 -11.32 6.12
CA SER A 46 29.05 -11.49 6.15
C SER A 46 28.42 -10.86 7.39
N ASN A 47 29.08 -10.95 8.54
CA ASN A 47 28.61 -10.34 9.79
C ASN A 47 28.58 -8.82 9.66
N ALA A 48 29.66 -8.21 9.17
CA ALA A 48 29.71 -6.75 8.96
C ALA A 48 28.62 -6.27 7.99
N GLN A 49 28.33 -7.03 6.92
CA GLN A 49 27.23 -6.73 6.02
C GLN A 49 25.85 -6.84 6.69
N THR A 50 25.69 -7.82 7.59
CA THR A 50 24.44 -8.02 8.34
C THR A 50 24.20 -6.88 9.32
N GLU A 51 25.22 -6.46 10.07
CA GLU A 51 25.13 -5.32 10.99
C GLU A 51 24.75 -4.02 10.27
N GLU A 52 25.35 -3.77 9.10
CA GLU A 52 25.01 -2.60 8.30
C GLU A 52 23.57 -2.68 7.75
N ALA A 53 23.13 -3.86 7.32
CA ALA A 53 21.75 -4.06 6.87
C ALA A 53 20.74 -3.83 8.01
N GLU A 54 21.03 -4.31 9.22
CA GLU A 54 20.20 -4.09 10.41
C GLU A 54 20.08 -2.60 10.75
N ARG A 55 21.19 -1.85 10.68
CA ARG A 55 21.20 -0.40 10.88
C ARG A 55 20.32 0.31 9.85
N ILE A 56 20.45 -0.02 8.57
CA ILE A 56 19.63 0.56 7.49
C ILE A 56 18.15 0.24 7.71
N ILE A 57 17.81 -0.99 8.11
CA ILE A 57 16.43 -1.38 8.40
C ILE A 57 15.86 -0.52 9.54
N GLY A 58 16.62 -0.32 10.63
CA GLY A 58 16.19 0.56 11.73
C GLY A 58 15.92 2.00 11.29
N GLU A 59 16.80 2.59 10.48
CA GLU A 59 16.60 3.94 9.94
C GLU A 59 15.36 4.05 9.03
N LEU A 60 15.08 3.00 8.26
CA LEU A 60 13.89 2.92 7.41
C LEU A 60 12.62 2.76 8.24
N GLU A 61 12.63 1.98 9.31
CA GLU A 61 11.49 1.81 10.23
C GLU A 61 11.10 3.15 10.86
N ASP A 62 12.07 3.90 11.38
CA ASP A 62 11.84 5.24 11.93
C ASP A 62 11.25 6.18 10.88
N THR A 63 11.83 6.19 9.67
CA THR A 63 11.34 7.01 8.55
C THR A 63 9.90 6.64 8.15
N ILE A 64 9.53 5.36 8.22
CA ILE A 64 8.16 4.90 7.91
C ILE A 64 7.19 5.44 8.96
N ILE A 65 7.52 5.32 10.24
CA ILE A 65 6.69 5.81 11.35
C ILE A 65 6.43 7.31 11.19
N GLU A 66 7.47 8.11 10.95
CA GLU A 66 7.34 9.56 10.74
C GLU A 66 6.41 9.90 9.55
N LYS A 67 6.55 9.16 8.44
CA LYS A 67 5.71 9.34 7.25
C LYS A 67 4.25 9.00 7.52
N GLU A 68 3.98 7.95 8.29
CA GLU A 68 2.61 7.57 8.67
C GLU A 68 1.95 8.62 9.56
N GLU A 69 2.68 9.15 10.55
CA GLU A 69 2.18 10.24 11.38
C GLU A 69 1.88 11.50 10.54
N ALA A 70 2.80 11.88 9.64
CA ALA A 70 2.61 13.02 8.76
C ALA A 70 1.39 12.84 7.84
N LYS A 71 1.21 11.63 7.29
CA LYS A 71 0.05 11.25 6.47
C LYS A 71 -1.25 11.35 7.27
N TYR A 72 -1.26 10.86 8.51
CA TYR A 72 -2.42 10.98 9.40
C TYR A 72 -2.78 12.43 9.69
N LYS A 73 -1.78 13.25 10.08
CA LYS A 73 -1.94 14.70 10.34
C LYS A 73 -2.50 15.43 9.11
N ARG A 74 -2.05 15.08 7.90
CA ARG A 74 -2.55 15.65 6.63
C ARG A 74 -3.99 15.21 6.30
N ASN A 75 -4.34 13.96 6.58
CA ASN A 75 -5.63 13.38 6.17
C ASN A 75 -6.77 13.69 7.13
N LYS A 76 -6.48 13.87 8.42
CA LYS A 76 -7.48 14.21 9.45
C LYS A 76 -8.35 15.42 9.08
N PRO A 77 -7.80 16.59 8.69
CA PRO A 77 -8.64 17.74 8.31
C PRO A 77 -9.46 17.46 7.05
N ILE A 78 -8.92 16.72 6.07
CA ILE A 78 -9.66 16.37 4.84
C ILE A 78 -10.92 15.57 5.18
N GLN A 79 -10.81 14.59 6.09
CA GLN A 79 -11.95 13.80 6.52
C GLN A 79 -13.00 14.65 7.25
N GLU A 80 -12.54 15.57 8.11
CA GLU A 80 -13.41 16.49 8.83
C GLU A 80 -14.12 17.47 7.89
N HIS A 81 -13.40 18.06 6.94
CA HIS A 81 -13.96 18.92 5.90
C HIS A 81 -14.97 18.15 5.04
N LYS A 82 -14.67 16.91 4.66
CA LYS A 82 -15.61 16.06 3.91
C LYS A 82 -16.90 15.81 4.69
N ARG A 83 -16.82 15.64 6.02
CA ARG A 83 -18.00 15.54 6.90
C ARG A 83 -18.77 16.86 6.92
N ARG A 84 -18.09 17.98 7.16
CA ARG A 84 -18.70 19.32 7.19
C ARG A 84 -19.38 19.68 5.88
N VAL A 85 -18.80 19.35 4.73
CA VAL A 85 -19.42 19.56 3.42
C VAL A 85 -20.71 18.76 3.27
N ARG A 86 -20.78 17.53 3.78
CA ARG A 86 -22.03 16.75 3.77
C ARG A 86 -23.10 17.40 4.64
N GLU A 87 -22.74 17.85 5.84
CA GLU A 87 -23.66 18.54 6.75
C GLU A 87 -24.19 19.84 6.15
N LEU A 88 -23.30 20.69 5.63
CA LEU A 88 -23.70 21.92 4.93
C LEU A 88 -24.57 21.62 3.71
N SER A 89 -24.27 20.57 2.95
CA SER A 89 -25.11 20.18 1.82
C SER A 89 -26.52 19.73 2.26
N ILE A 90 -26.68 19.16 3.44
CA ILE A 90 -28.00 18.81 3.97
C ILE A 90 -28.73 20.09 4.38
N THR A 91 -28.06 20.97 5.12
CA THR A 91 -28.63 22.26 5.55
C THR A 91 -29.09 23.11 4.38
N VAL A 92 -28.26 23.25 3.34
CA VAL A 92 -28.59 24.05 2.15
C VAL A 92 -29.76 23.47 1.37
N LYS A 93 -29.93 22.14 1.38
CA LYS A 93 -31.01 21.46 0.65
C LYS A 93 -32.24 21.18 1.49
N TRP A 94 -32.28 21.60 2.76
CA TRP A 94 -33.34 21.23 3.70
C TRP A 94 -34.74 21.65 3.23
N ASN A 95 -34.84 22.79 2.56
CA ASN A 95 -36.11 23.31 2.03
C ASN A 95 -36.35 22.94 0.55
N ASN A 96 -35.44 22.20 -0.08
CA ASN A 96 -35.55 21.89 -1.51
C ASN A 96 -36.50 20.72 -1.74
N ILE A 97 -37.45 20.89 -2.66
CA ILE A 97 -38.37 19.83 -3.09
C ILE A 97 -37.95 19.34 -4.47
N CYS A 98 -37.89 18.01 -4.66
CA CYS A 98 -37.62 17.40 -5.95
C CYS A 98 -38.93 16.87 -6.55
N VAL A 99 -39.35 17.45 -7.67
CA VAL A 99 -40.52 16.99 -8.44
C VAL A 99 -40.04 16.15 -9.62
N ILE A 100 -40.53 14.92 -9.74
CA ILE A 100 -40.14 13.95 -10.76
C ILE A 100 -41.34 13.63 -11.65
N GLY A 101 -41.08 13.26 -12.91
CA GLY A 101 -42.12 12.82 -13.85
C GLY A 101 -42.71 13.94 -14.70
N ILE A 102 -42.20 15.17 -14.57
CA ILE A 102 -42.64 16.32 -15.37
C ILE A 102 -42.05 16.23 -16.79
N PRO A 103 -42.87 16.15 -17.85
CA PRO A 103 -42.41 16.21 -19.23
C PRO A 103 -41.67 17.53 -19.51
N VAL A 104 -40.68 17.51 -20.40
CA VAL A 104 -39.89 18.73 -20.71
C VAL A 104 -40.78 19.79 -21.35
N GLU A 105 -41.77 19.36 -22.12
CA GLU A 105 -42.72 20.17 -22.85
C GLU A 105 -43.62 20.98 -21.91
N GLU A 106 -43.91 20.47 -20.71
CA GLU A 106 -44.73 21.19 -19.74
C GLU A 106 -44.05 22.44 -19.21
N GLU A 107 -42.72 22.49 -19.17
CA GLU A 107 -41.99 23.70 -18.78
C GLU A 107 -41.97 24.74 -19.91
N ARG A 108 -42.31 24.37 -21.15
CA ARG A 108 -42.21 25.25 -22.32
C ARG A 108 -43.25 26.37 -22.23
N GLY A 109 -42.78 27.59 -22.03
CA GLY A 109 -43.58 28.82 -22.03
C GLY A 109 -43.87 29.38 -20.63
N LYS A 110 -44.11 28.53 -19.63
CA LYS A 110 -44.38 28.94 -18.23
C LYS A 110 -43.20 28.72 -17.26
N GLY A 111 -42.15 28.02 -17.69
CA GLY A 111 -40.97 27.73 -16.87
C GLY A 111 -41.23 26.71 -15.75
N ALA A 112 -40.17 26.35 -15.01
CA ALA A 112 -40.26 25.39 -13.91
C ALA A 112 -41.11 25.90 -12.72
N GLU A 113 -41.07 27.21 -12.46
CA GLU A 113 -41.88 27.84 -11.41
C GLU A 113 -43.38 27.78 -11.74
N GLY A 114 -43.77 28.16 -12.97
CA GLY A 114 -45.17 28.10 -13.39
C GLY A 114 -45.73 26.67 -13.45
N VAL A 115 -44.90 25.67 -13.72
CA VAL A 115 -45.28 24.25 -13.56
C VAL A 115 -45.55 23.92 -12.09
N LEU A 116 -44.68 24.36 -11.17
CA LEU A 116 -44.85 24.12 -9.74
C LEU A 116 -46.12 24.79 -9.19
N GLU A 117 -46.40 26.03 -9.58
CA GLU A 117 -47.63 26.74 -9.21
C GLU A 117 -48.89 25.99 -9.66
N GLN A 118 -48.91 25.50 -10.90
CA GLN A 118 -50.02 24.69 -11.41
C GLN A 118 -50.21 23.40 -10.61
N ILE A 119 -49.12 22.69 -10.31
CA ILE A 119 -49.17 21.46 -9.49
C ILE A 119 -49.77 21.75 -8.11
N ILE A 120 -49.35 22.85 -7.47
CA ILE A 120 -49.87 23.26 -6.16
C ILE A 120 -51.36 23.58 -6.24
N ALA A 121 -51.79 24.34 -7.25
CA ALA A 121 -53.18 24.72 -7.44
C ALA A 121 -54.10 23.50 -7.71
N GLU A 122 -53.65 22.55 -8.52
CA GLU A 122 -54.40 21.35 -8.87
C GLU A 122 -54.51 20.36 -7.69
N ASN A 123 -53.43 20.16 -6.93
CA ASN A 123 -53.38 19.14 -5.88
C ASN A 123 -53.77 19.68 -4.49
N PHE A 124 -53.59 20.99 -4.24
CA PHE A 124 -53.86 21.62 -2.95
C PHE A 124 -54.78 22.85 -3.09
N PRO A 125 -56.01 22.69 -3.62
CA PRO A 125 -56.92 23.81 -3.92
C PRO A 125 -57.31 24.64 -2.70
N ASN A 126 -57.24 24.06 -1.50
CA ASN A 126 -57.54 24.75 -0.23
C ASN A 126 -56.36 25.60 0.30
N ARG A 127 -55.15 25.46 -0.26
CA ARG A 127 -53.96 26.22 0.18
C ARG A 127 -53.86 27.60 -0.47
N GLY A 128 -54.61 27.87 -1.54
CA GLY A 128 -54.53 29.13 -2.29
C GLY A 128 -55.06 30.39 -1.59
N LYS A 129 -55.56 30.30 -0.35
CA LYS A 129 -56.01 31.46 0.45
C LYS A 129 -55.18 31.72 1.71
N GLU A 130 -54.20 30.87 2.02
CA GLU A 130 -53.51 30.84 3.33
C GLU A 130 -51.97 30.82 3.24
N THR A 131 -51.36 31.08 2.08
CA THR A 131 -49.96 30.66 1.87
C THR A 131 -48.97 31.78 1.56
N ASP A 132 -48.14 32.08 2.55
CA ASP A 132 -46.82 32.70 2.44
C ASP A 132 -45.78 31.74 1.79
N ILE A 133 -46.17 30.95 0.78
CA ILE A 133 -45.24 30.04 0.10
C ILE A 133 -44.46 30.86 -0.93
N GLU A 134 -43.28 31.32 -0.54
CA GLU A 134 -42.35 32.03 -1.42
C GLU A 134 -41.42 31.01 -2.10
N ILE A 135 -41.51 30.91 -3.43
CA ILE A 135 -40.57 30.13 -4.24
C ILE A 135 -39.33 30.98 -4.44
N GLN A 136 -38.20 30.56 -3.86
CA GLN A 136 -36.93 31.27 -4.05
C GLN A 136 -36.30 31.01 -5.42
N GLU A 137 -36.34 29.75 -5.86
CA GLU A 137 -35.81 29.32 -7.16
C GLU A 137 -36.48 28.01 -7.57
N ALA A 138 -36.88 27.91 -8.83
CA ALA A 138 -37.31 26.66 -9.45
C ALA A 138 -36.54 26.44 -10.75
N GLN A 139 -35.87 25.30 -10.86
CA GLN A 139 -35.12 24.93 -12.05
C GLN A 139 -35.15 23.43 -12.28
N ARG A 140 -35.14 23.05 -13.56
CA ARG A 140 -34.96 21.65 -13.94
C ARG A 140 -33.53 21.24 -13.64
N THR A 141 -33.36 20.11 -12.96
CA THR A 141 -32.01 19.56 -12.76
C THR A 141 -31.41 19.22 -14.14
N PRO A 142 -30.24 19.80 -14.51
CA PRO A 142 -29.64 19.52 -15.80
C PRO A 142 -29.41 18.02 -15.99
N LEU A 143 -29.72 17.51 -17.17
CA LEU A 143 -29.45 16.11 -17.50
C LEU A 143 -27.93 15.90 -17.45
N ARG A 144 -27.46 15.04 -16.54
CA ARG A 144 -26.05 14.65 -16.52
C ARG A 144 -25.80 13.67 -17.67
N CYS A 145 -25.45 14.20 -18.84
CA CYS A 145 -24.87 13.37 -19.90
C CYS A 145 -23.49 12.90 -19.42
N ASN A 146 -23.40 11.65 -18.98
CA ASN A 146 -22.10 11.02 -18.71
C ASN A 146 -21.38 10.82 -20.05
N LEU A 147 -20.48 11.73 -20.41
CA LEU A 147 -19.67 11.67 -21.65
C LEU A 147 -18.55 10.62 -21.62
N ASN A 148 -18.55 9.68 -20.67
CA ASN A 148 -17.46 8.73 -20.46
C ASN A 148 -17.68 7.36 -21.14
N GLN A 149 -18.28 7.32 -22.32
CA GLN A 149 -18.09 6.21 -23.24
C GLN A 149 -17.08 6.65 -24.30
N SER A 150 -15.79 6.55 -23.94
CA SER A 150 -14.71 6.53 -24.92
C SER A 150 -14.87 5.27 -25.76
N SER A 151 -15.52 5.40 -26.91
CA SER A 151 -15.37 4.46 -28.01
C SER A 151 -14.01 4.68 -28.66
N ALA A 152 -13.03 3.87 -28.28
CA ALA A 152 -11.81 3.57 -29.05
C ALA A 152 -11.27 2.21 -28.60
#